data_AF-A0A1V8TWF4-F1
#
_entry.id   AF-A0A1V8TWF4-F1
#
_cell.length_a   1.000
_cell.length_b   1.000
_cell.length_c   1.000
_cell.angle_alpha   90.00
_cell.angle_beta   90.00
_cell.angle_gamma   90.00
#
_symmetry.space_group_name_H-M   'P 1'
#
loop_
_entity.id
_entity.type
_entity.pdbx_description
1 polymer ?
#
loop_
_entity_poly.entity_id
_entity_poly.type
_entity_poly.pdbx_seq_one_letter_code
_entity_poly.pdbx_strand_id
1 'polypeptide(L)'
;MWLSDKPRPQQQLARDLADLLHVLKPDSFLVFARAFWQTMSREWNEIDRWRMDKYLYLVRLYVQEGFVYLRQKKWEEGLVEGYVGIMEEVGLNVRDGKVPNGLRYHVVDIYVDELDKADEKDDAPLEVLLAPLRRLGKESPVKSLRERVQEGLDNPRLEDWAGRREHGAESEEDDDQEDGADVQSAGTLAHVGADSDDDFGGFED
;
A
#
# COMPACT_ATOMS: atom_id res chain seq x y z
N MET A 1 -16.55 -7.50 12.77
CA MET A 1 -16.56 -8.39 11.59
C MET A 1 -17.44 -9.62 11.75
N TRP A 2 -17.24 -10.44 12.80
CA TRP A 2 -17.94 -11.72 12.97
C TRP A 2 -19.47 -11.63 12.89
N LEU A 3 -20.07 -10.67 13.60
CA LEU A 3 -21.51 -10.43 13.69
C LEU A 3 -22.10 -9.57 12.57
N SER A 4 -21.27 -9.10 11.63
CA SER A 4 -21.77 -8.33 10.48
C SER A 4 -22.26 -9.32 9.42
N ASP A 5 -23.58 -9.36 9.18
CA ASP A 5 -24.22 -10.34 8.28
C ASP A 5 -24.72 -9.74 6.96
N LYS A 6 -24.85 -8.41 6.89
CA LYS A 6 -25.30 -7.73 5.67
C LYS A 6 -24.09 -7.35 4.79
N PRO A 7 -24.14 -7.58 3.46
CA PRO A 7 -22.98 -7.36 2.59
C PRO A 7 -22.40 -5.93 2.64
N ARG A 8 -23.24 -4.89 2.56
CA ARG A 8 -22.79 -3.50 2.59
C ARG A 8 -22.10 -3.14 3.92
N PRO A 9 -22.72 -3.39 5.10
CA PRO A 9 -22.04 -3.21 6.38
C PRO A 9 -20.75 -4.02 6.55
N GLN A 10 -20.66 -5.23 5.99
CA GLN A 10 -19.42 -6.01 6.04
C GLN A 10 -18.28 -5.32 5.28
N GLN A 11 -18.57 -4.84 4.06
CA GLN A 11 -17.58 -4.15 3.24
C GLN A 11 -17.13 -2.83 3.88
N GLN A 12 -18.08 -2.03 4.37
CA GLN A 12 -17.74 -0.77 5.06
C GLN A 12 -16.90 -1.04 6.29
N LEU A 13 -17.31 -1.99 7.15
CA LEU A 13 -16.55 -2.32 8.35
C LEU A 13 -15.14 -2.83 8.03
N ALA A 14 -14.96 -3.59 6.94
CA ALA A 14 -13.64 -4.05 6.54
C ALA A 14 -12.73 -2.88 6.10
N ARG A 15 -13.29 -1.89 5.40
CA ARG A 15 -12.59 -0.64 5.04
C ARG A 15 -12.23 0.17 6.27
N ASP A 16 -13.20 0.41 7.14
CA ASP A 16 -12.97 1.18 8.38
C ASP A 16 -11.87 0.54 9.24
N LEU A 17 -11.83 -0.79 9.32
CA LEU A 17 -10.80 -1.51 10.07
C LEU A 17 -9.41 -1.44 9.44
N ALA A 18 -9.31 -1.48 8.11
CA ALA A 18 -8.03 -1.33 7.42
C ALA A 18 -7.51 0.12 7.51
N ASP A 19 -8.41 1.09 7.38
CA ASP A 19 -8.11 2.52 7.44
C ASP A 19 -7.56 2.98 8.81
N LEU A 20 -7.81 2.20 9.87
CA LEU A 20 -7.20 2.44 11.19
C LEU A 20 -5.68 2.57 11.12
N LEU A 21 -5.00 1.92 10.16
CA LEU A 21 -3.55 2.06 9.97
C LEU A 21 -3.10 3.51 9.78
N HIS A 22 -3.93 4.36 9.17
CA HIS A 22 -3.62 5.76 8.88
C HIS A 22 -3.99 6.72 10.01
N VAL A 23 -4.89 6.29 10.90
CA VAL A 23 -5.38 7.12 12.04
C VAL A 23 -4.46 6.99 13.26
N LEU A 24 -3.66 5.93 13.33
CA LEU A 24 -2.76 5.67 14.45
C LEU A 24 -1.59 6.66 14.50
N LYS A 25 -1.01 6.81 15.69
CA LYS A 25 0.28 7.49 15.82
C LYS A 25 1.34 6.73 15.02
N PRO A 26 2.27 7.41 14.34
CA PRO A 26 3.26 6.75 13.48
C PRO A 26 4.02 5.60 14.16
N ASP A 27 4.44 5.80 15.40
CA ASP A 27 5.20 4.81 16.20
C ASP A 27 4.39 3.54 16.53
N SER A 28 3.06 3.59 16.40
CA SER A 28 2.16 2.48 16.71
C SER A 28 1.86 1.59 15.50
N PHE A 29 2.20 2.03 14.28
CA PHE A 29 1.88 1.31 13.04
C PHE A 29 2.38 -0.14 13.05
N LEU A 30 3.67 -0.35 13.32
CA LEU A 30 4.28 -1.69 13.31
C LEU A 30 3.70 -2.60 14.39
N VAL A 31 3.45 -2.05 15.59
CA VAL A 31 2.85 -2.82 16.70
C VAL A 31 1.43 -3.24 16.35
N PHE A 32 0.65 -2.35 15.76
CA PHE A 32 -0.72 -2.62 15.35
C PHE A 32 -0.79 -3.63 14.19
N ALA A 33 0.05 -3.45 13.16
CA ALA A 33 0.19 -4.40 12.06
C ALA A 33 0.54 -5.81 12.55
N ARG A 34 1.51 -5.91 13.47
CA ARG A 34 1.89 -7.18 14.10
C ARG A 34 0.70 -7.82 14.83
N ALA A 35 -0.04 -7.04 15.61
CA ALA A 35 -1.19 -7.55 16.35
C ALA A 35 -2.30 -8.06 15.43
N PHE A 36 -2.53 -7.41 14.28
CA PHE A 36 -3.45 -7.88 13.26
C PHE A 36 -3.03 -9.25 12.73
N TRP A 37 -1.79 -9.40 12.26
CA TRP A 37 -1.30 -10.67 11.72
C TRP A 37 -1.32 -11.78 12.76
N GLN A 38 -0.95 -11.50 14.01
CA GLN A 38 -1.04 -12.48 15.09
C GLN A 38 -2.47 -12.93 15.35
N THR A 39 -3.41 -12.00 15.30
CA THR A 39 -4.83 -12.28 15.49
C THR A 39 -5.39 -13.09 14.32
N MET A 40 -5.10 -12.68 13.08
CA MET A 40 -5.57 -13.40 11.89
C MET A 40 -4.99 -14.81 11.85
N SER A 41 -3.69 -15.00 12.09
CA SER A 41 -3.07 -16.33 12.13
C SER A 41 -3.69 -17.23 13.20
N ARG A 42 -3.97 -16.69 14.40
CA ARG A 42 -4.57 -17.47 15.50
C ARG A 42 -6.01 -17.90 15.21
N GLU A 43 -6.83 -16.99 14.69
CA GLU A 43 -8.28 -17.24 14.53
C GLU A 43 -8.64 -17.87 13.17
N TRP A 44 -7.74 -17.90 12.19
CA TRP A 44 -8.07 -18.26 10.80
C TRP A 44 -8.80 -19.60 10.64
N ASN A 45 -8.35 -20.63 11.35
CA ASN A 45 -8.93 -21.97 11.26
C ASN A 45 -10.32 -22.08 11.93
N GLU A 46 -10.66 -21.15 12.82
CA GLU A 46 -11.95 -21.09 13.50
C GLU A 46 -13.02 -20.36 12.68
N ILE A 47 -12.63 -19.72 11.57
CA ILE A 47 -13.55 -19.07 10.64
C ILE A 47 -14.20 -20.14 9.78
N ASP A 48 -15.51 -20.34 9.96
CA ASP A 48 -16.27 -21.25 9.13
C ASP A 48 -16.40 -20.73 7.68
N ARG A 49 -16.67 -21.66 6.75
CA ARG A 49 -16.69 -21.36 5.31
C ARG A 49 -17.63 -20.22 4.91
N TRP A 50 -18.76 -20.04 5.61
CA TRP A 50 -19.77 -19.04 5.25
C TRP A 50 -19.35 -17.62 5.66
N ARG A 51 -18.37 -17.51 6.55
CA ARG A 51 -17.80 -16.23 7.00
C ARG A 51 -16.49 -15.90 6.31
N MET A 52 -15.85 -16.85 5.61
CA MET A 52 -14.51 -16.70 5.07
C MET A 52 -14.38 -15.49 4.14
N ASP A 53 -15.32 -15.27 3.22
CA ASP A 53 -15.23 -14.21 2.20
C ASP A 53 -14.98 -12.81 2.76
N LYS A 54 -15.66 -12.45 3.86
CA LYS A 54 -15.47 -11.12 4.48
C LYS A 54 -14.12 -10.98 5.18
N TYR A 55 -13.53 -12.08 5.65
CA TYR A 55 -12.19 -12.07 6.23
C TYR A 55 -11.10 -12.08 5.15
N LEU A 56 -11.30 -12.79 4.04
CA LEU A 56 -10.45 -12.67 2.85
C LEU A 56 -10.43 -11.22 2.35
N TYR A 57 -11.60 -10.58 2.28
CA TYR A 57 -11.71 -9.17 1.90
C TYR A 57 -11.00 -8.24 2.88
N LEU A 58 -11.18 -8.44 4.19
CA LEU A 58 -10.45 -7.67 5.21
C LEU A 58 -8.94 -7.80 5.07
N VAL A 59 -8.41 -9.02 4.89
CA VAL A 59 -6.96 -9.22 4.70
C VAL A 59 -6.47 -8.51 3.44
N ARG A 60 -7.23 -8.55 2.34
CA ARG A 60 -6.88 -7.82 1.11
C ARG A 60 -6.75 -6.32 1.37
N LEU A 61 -7.75 -5.71 2.01
CA LEU A 61 -7.70 -4.29 2.36
C LEU A 61 -6.55 -3.99 3.31
N TYR A 62 -6.29 -4.85 4.30
CA TYR A 62 -5.22 -4.60 5.27
C TYR A 62 -3.83 -4.65 4.62
N VAL A 63 -3.60 -5.56 3.68
CA VAL A 63 -2.37 -5.61 2.88
C VAL A 63 -2.23 -4.34 2.04
N GLN A 64 -3.31 -3.93 1.36
CA GLN A 64 -3.34 -2.71 0.55
C GLN A 64 -3.03 -1.46 1.38
N GLU A 65 -3.75 -1.25 2.49
CA GLU A 65 -3.56 -0.07 3.35
C GLU A 65 -2.18 -0.09 4.03
N GLY A 66 -1.61 -1.27 4.30
CA GLY A 66 -0.23 -1.42 4.75
C GLY A 66 0.76 -0.82 3.74
N PHE A 67 0.65 -1.17 2.45
CA PHE A 67 1.52 -0.61 1.41
C PHE A 67 1.27 0.88 1.16
N VAL A 68 -0.01 1.30 1.16
CA VAL A 68 -0.37 2.72 1.03
C VAL A 68 0.27 3.54 2.16
N TYR A 69 0.26 3.02 3.39
CA TYR A 69 0.91 3.69 4.51
C TYR A 69 2.43 3.81 4.32
N LEU A 70 3.11 2.72 3.91
CA LEU A 70 4.55 2.73 3.62
C LEU A 70 4.89 3.75 2.52
N ARG A 71 4.12 3.79 1.44
CA ARG A 71 4.24 4.78 0.36
C ARG A 71 4.05 6.20 0.85
N GLN A 72 3.04 6.47 1.68
CA GLN A 72 2.83 7.81 2.26
C GLN A 72 4.03 8.27 3.11
N LYS A 73 4.78 7.32 3.67
CA LYS A 73 6.07 7.55 4.35
C LYS A 73 7.28 7.48 3.42
N LYS A 74 7.06 7.52 2.10
CA LYS A 74 8.08 7.48 1.04
C LYS A 74 8.99 6.27 1.14
N TRP A 75 8.42 5.11 1.48
CA TRP A 75 9.15 3.85 1.60
C TRP A 75 10.36 3.93 2.55
N GLU A 76 10.21 4.66 3.66
CA GLU A 76 11.26 4.81 4.67
C GLU A 76 11.81 3.43 5.08
N GLU A 77 13.13 3.28 4.97
CA GLU A 77 13.83 1.99 5.03
C GLU A 77 13.51 1.22 6.31
N GLY A 78 13.63 1.86 7.49
CA GLY A 78 13.37 1.20 8.77
C GLY A 78 11.92 0.75 8.95
N LEU A 79 10.96 1.53 8.44
CA LEU A 79 9.55 1.20 8.45
C LEU A 79 9.22 0.05 7.49
N VAL A 80 9.79 0.05 6.28
CA VAL A 80 9.63 -1.02 5.29
C VAL A 80 10.21 -2.31 5.83
N GLU A 81 11.45 -2.30 6.32
CA GLU A 81 12.10 -3.46 6.94
C GLU A 81 11.31 -3.97 8.14
N GLY A 82 10.82 -3.08 8.99
CA GLY A 82 9.99 -3.43 10.14
C GLY A 82 8.69 -4.14 9.73
N TYR A 83 8.02 -3.63 8.69
CA TYR A 83 6.79 -4.24 8.18
C TYR A 83 7.05 -5.59 7.49
N VAL A 84 8.10 -5.67 6.65
CA VAL A 84 8.56 -6.91 6.00
C VAL A 84 8.92 -7.96 7.05
N GLY A 85 9.63 -7.58 8.12
CA GLY A 85 9.95 -8.47 9.23
C GLY A 85 8.70 -9.03 9.92
N ILE A 86 7.65 -8.23 10.10
CA ILE A 86 6.36 -8.72 10.63
C ILE A 86 5.73 -9.75 9.67
N MET A 87 5.78 -9.49 8.36
CA MET A 87 5.26 -10.43 7.36
C MET A 87 6.03 -11.75 7.42
N GLU A 88 7.36 -11.73 7.49
CA GLU A 88 8.17 -12.95 7.58
C GLU A 88 7.97 -13.71 8.90
N GLU A 89 7.79 -12.99 10.01
CA GLU A 89 7.65 -13.62 11.33
C GLU A 89 6.25 -14.16 11.59
N VAL A 90 5.20 -13.51 11.09
CA VAL A 90 3.82 -13.76 11.50
C VAL A 90 2.88 -14.04 10.33
N GLY A 91 2.84 -13.19 9.30
CA GLY A 91 1.85 -13.31 8.21
C GLY A 91 2.16 -14.44 7.22
N LEU A 92 3.44 -14.62 6.91
CA LEU A 92 3.99 -15.52 5.91
C LEU A 92 5.10 -16.41 6.48
N ASN A 93 5.11 -16.62 7.80
CA ASN A 93 6.11 -17.46 8.44
C ASN A 93 6.20 -18.82 7.75
N VAL A 94 7.41 -19.25 7.41
CA VAL A 94 7.65 -20.45 6.59
C VAL A 94 7.31 -21.75 7.32
N ARG A 95 7.58 -21.81 8.63
CA ARG A 95 7.64 -23.08 9.40
C ARG A 95 6.68 -23.12 10.58
N ASP A 96 6.18 -21.98 11.04
CA ASP A 96 5.26 -21.95 12.16
C ASP A 96 3.91 -22.56 11.75
N GLY A 97 3.57 -23.71 12.35
CA GLY A 97 2.28 -24.36 12.14
C GLY A 97 1.09 -23.55 12.65
N LYS A 98 1.32 -22.53 13.47
CA LYS A 98 0.29 -21.58 13.92
C LYS A 98 -0.15 -20.61 12.83
N VAL A 99 0.60 -20.49 11.73
CA VAL A 99 0.21 -19.68 10.57
C VAL A 99 -0.44 -20.62 9.55
N PRO A 100 -1.76 -20.57 9.37
CA PRO A 100 -2.44 -21.55 8.54
C PRO A 100 -2.15 -21.35 7.05
N ASN A 101 -2.03 -22.45 6.32
CA ASN A 101 -1.71 -22.37 4.88
C ASN A 101 -2.76 -21.59 4.09
N GLY A 102 -4.05 -21.64 4.47
CA GLY A 102 -5.10 -20.86 3.81
C GLY A 102 -4.83 -19.35 3.85
N LEU A 103 -4.28 -18.84 4.97
CA LEU A 103 -3.87 -17.45 5.07
C LEU A 103 -2.67 -17.17 4.16
N ARG A 104 -1.65 -18.04 4.17
CA ARG A 104 -0.47 -17.90 3.32
C ARG A 104 -0.85 -17.85 1.83
N TYR A 105 -1.68 -18.79 1.37
CA TYR A 105 -2.15 -18.82 -0.01
C TYR A 105 -2.88 -17.52 -0.38
N HIS A 106 -3.82 -17.09 0.46
CA HIS A 106 -4.57 -15.86 0.19
C HIS A 106 -3.67 -14.63 0.13
N VAL A 107 -2.69 -14.51 1.04
CA VAL A 107 -1.74 -13.40 0.99
C VAL A 107 -0.88 -13.47 -0.27
N VAL A 108 -0.35 -14.63 -0.64
CA VAL A 108 0.41 -14.81 -1.89
C VAL A 108 -0.41 -14.39 -3.11
N ASP A 109 -1.69 -14.76 -3.15
CA ASP A 109 -2.60 -14.47 -4.27
C ASP A 109 -2.85 -12.98 -4.48
N ILE A 110 -2.73 -12.16 -3.43
CA ILE A 110 -3.08 -10.73 -3.47
C ILE A 110 -1.87 -9.81 -3.31
N TYR A 111 -0.73 -10.31 -2.84
CA TYR A 111 0.40 -9.47 -2.42
C TYR A 111 0.89 -8.55 -3.54
N VAL A 112 1.20 -9.12 -4.71
CA VAL A 112 1.69 -8.36 -5.87
C VAL A 112 0.61 -7.42 -6.40
N ASP A 113 -0.64 -7.87 -6.46
CA ASP A 113 -1.77 -7.05 -6.91
C ASP A 113 -1.97 -5.80 -6.05
N GLU A 114 -1.92 -5.93 -4.72
CA GLU A 114 -2.12 -4.79 -3.83
C GLU A 114 -0.88 -3.90 -3.73
N LEU A 115 0.31 -4.46 -3.94
CA LEU A 115 1.57 -3.72 -4.00
C LEU A 115 1.62 -2.84 -5.26
N ASP A 116 1.30 -3.40 -6.44
CA ASP A 116 1.23 -2.67 -7.73
C ASP A 116 0.20 -1.53 -7.68
N LYS A 117 -0.98 -1.77 -7.08
CA LYS A 117 -1.97 -0.69 -6.87
C LYS A 117 -1.51 0.41 -5.92
N ALA A 118 -0.67 0.08 -4.95
CA ALA A 118 -0.17 1.06 -4.00
C ALA A 118 0.95 1.90 -4.64
N ASP A 119 1.85 1.30 -5.41
CA ASP A 119 3.00 2.00 -5.99
C ASP A 119 2.69 2.79 -7.26
N GLU A 120 1.97 3.90 -7.09
CA GLU A 120 1.58 4.79 -8.20
C GLU A 120 2.77 5.44 -8.94
N LYS A 121 3.95 5.49 -8.31
CA LYS A 121 5.17 6.14 -8.85
C LYS A 121 6.22 5.15 -9.33
N ASP A 122 5.91 3.86 -9.22
CA ASP A 122 6.84 2.79 -9.48
C ASP A 122 8.17 2.93 -8.70
N ASP A 123 8.19 3.55 -7.51
CA ASP A 123 9.40 3.82 -6.72
C ASP A 123 9.60 2.85 -5.53
N ALA A 124 8.70 1.89 -5.32
CA ALA A 124 8.76 0.96 -4.19
C ALA A 124 10.05 0.11 -4.19
N PRO A 125 10.63 -0.20 -3.01
CA PRO A 125 11.79 -1.08 -2.89
C PRO A 125 11.39 -2.55 -3.06
N LEU A 126 11.11 -2.96 -4.30
CA LEU A 126 10.58 -4.29 -4.66
C LEU A 126 11.44 -5.45 -4.13
N GLU A 127 12.76 -5.30 -4.14
CA GLU A 127 13.68 -6.33 -3.63
C GLU A 127 13.44 -6.65 -2.15
N VAL A 128 13.16 -5.61 -1.35
CA VAL A 128 12.89 -5.74 0.09
C VAL A 128 11.45 -6.20 0.33
N LEU A 129 10.49 -5.60 -0.37
CA LEU A 129 9.07 -5.90 -0.21
C LEU A 129 8.72 -7.33 -0.67
N LEU A 130 9.38 -7.86 -1.70
CA LEU A 130 9.15 -9.23 -2.18
C LEU A 130 9.95 -10.29 -1.39
N ALA A 131 10.83 -9.89 -0.47
CA ALA A 131 11.63 -10.81 0.33
C ALA A 131 10.81 -11.88 1.08
N PRO A 132 9.66 -11.56 1.73
CA PRO A 132 8.85 -12.56 2.40
C PRO A 132 8.30 -13.64 1.46
N LEU A 133 7.88 -13.23 0.25
CA LEU A 133 7.39 -14.18 -0.77
C LEU A 133 8.54 -15.07 -1.24
N ARG A 134 9.67 -14.48 -1.63
CA ARG A 134 10.85 -15.23 -2.11
C ARG A 134 11.32 -16.23 -1.05
N ARG A 135 11.38 -15.82 0.21
CA ARG A 135 11.73 -16.70 1.34
C ARG A 135 10.73 -17.85 1.49
N LEU A 136 9.44 -17.56 1.43
CA LEU A 136 8.38 -18.58 1.49
C LEU A 136 8.48 -19.57 0.32
N GLY A 137 8.70 -19.08 -0.90
CA GLY A 137 8.86 -19.88 -2.11
C GLY A 137 10.08 -20.79 -2.07
N LYS A 138 11.15 -20.38 -1.39
CA LYS A 138 12.38 -21.18 -1.27
C LYS A 138 12.32 -22.19 -0.12
N GLU A 139 11.81 -21.78 1.03
CA GLU A 139 12.00 -22.52 2.29
C GLU A 139 10.75 -23.28 2.77
N SER A 140 9.56 -23.01 2.19
CA SER A 140 8.32 -23.65 2.65
C SER A 140 8.41 -25.17 2.52
N PRO A 141 8.01 -25.95 3.55
CA PRO A 141 7.95 -27.41 3.44
C PRO A 141 6.82 -27.88 2.49
N VAL A 142 5.83 -27.02 2.22
CA VAL A 142 4.66 -27.34 1.40
C VAL A 142 4.94 -27.04 -0.07
N LYS A 143 5.04 -28.09 -0.89
CA LYS A 143 5.37 -27.97 -2.32
C LYS A 143 4.38 -27.07 -3.08
N SER A 144 3.08 -27.29 -2.93
CA SER A 144 2.05 -26.50 -3.63
C SER A 144 2.08 -25.02 -3.24
N LEU A 145 2.52 -24.70 -2.01
CA LEU A 145 2.70 -23.30 -1.62
C LEU A 145 3.91 -22.67 -2.29
N ARG A 146 5.01 -23.41 -2.47
CA ARG A 146 6.17 -22.93 -3.24
C ARG A 146 5.82 -22.69 -4.70
N GLU A 147 5.09 -23.62 -5.31
CA GLU A 147 4.59 -23.47 -6.69
C GLU A 147 3.70 -22.23 -6.82
N ARG A 148 2.78 -22.03 -5.87
CA ARG A 148 1.90 -20.85 -5.88
C ARG A 148 2.65 -19.53 -5.72
N VAL A 149 3.68 -19.50 -4.87
CA VAL A 149 4.56 -18.33 -4.75
C VAL A 149 5.29 -18.06 -6.06
N GLN A 150 5.82 -19.11 -6.71
CA GLN A 150 6.51 -18.96 -7.99
C GLN A 150 5.56 -18.39 -9.05
N GLU A 151 4.33 -18.91 -9.16
CA GLU A 151 3.30 -18.34 -10.05
C GLU A 151 3.00 -16.86 -9.75
N GLY A 152 2.97 -16.48 -8.48
CA GLY A 152 2.77 -15.08 -8.08
C GLY A 152 3.96 -14.17 -8.40
N LEU A 153 5.18 -14.70 -8.36
CA LEU A 153 6.41 -13.98 -8.70
C LEU A 153 6.67 -13.92 -10.22
N ASP A 154 6.18 -14.90 -10.98
CA ASP A 154 6.21 -14.91 -12.46
C ASP A 154 5.07 -14.08 -13.07
N ASN A 155 4.52 -13.13 -12.31
CA ASN A 155 3.40 -12.31 -12.74
C ASN A 155 3.87 -11.28 -13.79
N PRO A 156 3.28 -11.24 -14.99
CA PRO A 156 3.64 -10.28 -16.04
C PRO A 156 3.63 -8.82 -15.57
N ARG A 157 2.80 -8.48 -14.58
CA ARG A 157 2.78 -7.14 -14.01
C ARG A 157 4.09 -6.70 -13.37
N LEU A 158 4.87 -7.63 -12.82
CA LEU A 158 6.20 -7.29 -12.28
C LEU A 158 7.18 -6.93 -13.39
N GLU A 159 7.05 -7.53 -14.57
CA GLU A 159 7.82 -7.16 -15.76
C GLU A 159 7.38 -5.80 -16.30
N ASP A 160 6.06 -5.57 -16.42
CA ASP A 160 5.50 -4.28 -16.83
C ASP A 160 5.92 -3.17 -15.86
N TRP A 161 5.90 -3.44 -14.55
CA TRP A 161 6.31 -2.51 -13.50
C TRP A 161 7.80 -2.14 -13.62
N ALA A 162 8.68 -3.13 -13.80
CA ALA A 162 10.08 -2.86 -14.11
C ALA A 162 10.23 -1.99 -15.37
N GLY A 163 9.48 -2.28 -16.44
CA GLY A 163 9.47 -1.47 -17.65
C GLY A 163 9.00 -0.03 -17.44
N ARG A 164 7.97 0.21 -16.60
CA ARG A 164 7.53 1.57 -16.25
C ARG A 164 8.60 2.37 -15.51
N ARG A 165 9.38 1.72 -14.64
CA ARG A 165 10.52 2.35 -13.95
C ARG A 165 11.60 2.83 -14.92
N GLU A 166 11.94 1.99 -15.89
CA GLU A 166 12.95 2.33 -16.90
C GLU A 166 12.50 3.52 -17.76
N HIS A 167 11.25 3.53 -18.23
CA HIS A 167 10.73 4.63 -19.05
C HIS A 167 10.47 5.92 -18.26
N GLY A 168 10.09 5.84 -16.98
CA GLY A 168 9.90 7.00 -16.12
C GLY A 168 11.21 7.74 -15.83
N ALA A 169 12.29 7.01 -15.59
CA ALA A 169 13.62 7.58 -15.36
C ALA A 169 14.17 8.35 -16.57
N GLU A 170 13.88 7.91 -17.80
CA GLU A 170 14.29 8.62 -19.02
C GLU A 170 13.53 9.94 -19.26
N SER A 171 12.35 10.11 -18.65
CA SER A 171 11.53 11.31 -18.82
C SER A 171 11.83 12.44 -17.84
N GLU A 172 12.54 12.17 -16.73
CA GLU A 172 12.92 13.19 -15.74
C GLU A 172 14.27 13.87 -16.04
N GLU A 173 15.04 13.39 -17.03
CA GLU A 173 16.35 13.98 -17.39
C GLU A 173 16.28 15.20 -18.34
N ASP A 174 15.09 15.58 -18.83
CA ASP A 174 14.94 16.59 -19.90
C ASP A 174 14.37 17.96 -19.44
N ASP A 175 14.14 18.17 -18.12
CA ASP A 175 13.50 19.40 -17.61
C ASP A 175 14.47 20.41 -16.92
N ASP A 176 15.78 20.16 -16.94
CA ASP A 176 16.80 21.13 -16.51
C ASP A 176 17.43 21.84 -17.72
N GLN A 177 16.65 22.71 -18.39
CA GLN A 177 17.22 23.73 -19.27
C GLN A 177 16.81 25.14 -18.80
N GLU A 178 17.74 25.71 -18.05
CA GLU A 178 17.90 27.09 -17.65
C GLU A 178 17.59 28.07 -18.80
N ASP A 179 16.60 28.95 -18.63
CA ASP A 179 16.49 30.18 -19.42
C ASP A 179 16.60 31.39 -18.48
N GLY A 180 17.85 31.78 -18.25
CA GLY A 180 18.21 33.05 -17.63
C GLY A 180 18.30 34.17 -18.68
N ALA A 181 17.48 35.21 -18.53
CA ALA A 181 17.72 36.49 -19.16
C ALA A 181 17.20 37.66 -18.30
N ASP A 182 18.10 38.21 -17.49
CA ASP A 182 17.99 39.56 -16.92
C ASP A 182 18.13 40.63 -18.02
N VAL A 183 17.20 41.59 -18.11
CA VAL A 183 17.49 42.96 -18.57
C VAL A 183 16.68 43.98 -17.77
N GLN A 184 17.41 44.81 -17.03
CA GLN A 184 16.95 45.98 -16.27
C GLN A 184 16.57 47.15 -17.19
N SER A 185 15.54 47.93 -16.83
CA SER A 185 15.49 49.38 -17.11
C SER A 185 14.46 50.10 -16.23
N ALA A 186 14.90 51.18 -15.62
CA ALA A 186 14.17 52.05 -14.69
C ALA A 186 13.15 53.00 -15.36
N GLY A 187 12.15 53.47 -14.60
CA GLY A 187 11.23 54.53 -15.03
C GLY A 187 10.13 54.94 -14.01
N THR A 188 10.51 55.79 -13.06
CA THR A 188 9.77 56.87 -12.33
C THR A 188 8.23 57.00 -12.34
N LEU A 189 7.67 57.05 -11.11
CA LEU A 189 6.55 57.83 -10.53
C LEU A 189 5.45 58.48 -11.42
N ALA A 190 4.16 58.25 -11.10
CA ALA A 190 3.28 59.21 -10.39
C ALA A 190 1.82 58.73 -10.26
N HIS A 191 1.19 59.28 -9.22
CA HIS A 191 -0.13 59.06 -8.60
C HIS A 191 -1.33 59.60 -9.43
N VAL A 192 -2.56 59.10 -9.14
CA VAL A 192 -3.90 59.79 -9.07
C VAL A 192 -5.02 58.88 -9.62
N GLY A 193 -5.83 58.27 -8.74
CA GLY A 193 -7.26 58.60 -8.55
C GLY A 193 -8.14 57.50 -9.16
N ALA A 194 -9.34 57.15 -8.74
CA ALA A 194 -10.26 57.57 -7.69
C ALA A 194 -11.26 56.41 -7.48
N ASP A 195 -12.02 56.47 -6.39
CA ASP A 195 -13.12 55.57 -6.01
C ASP A 195 -14.10 55.21 -7.15
N SER A 196 -14.62 53.98 -7.10
CA SER A 196 -16.07 53.75 -7.10
C SER A 196 -16.40 52.32 -6.70
N ASP A 197 -17.33 52.23 -5.74
CA ASP A 197 -18.09 51.06 -5.29
C ASP A 197 -18.77 50.28 -6.43
N ASP A 198 -19.35 49.13 -6.05
CA ASP A 198 -20.28 48.21 -6.77
C ASP A 198 -19.63 46.83 -7.01
N ASP A 199 -20.21 45.68 -6.68
CA ASP A 199 -21.52 45.33 -6.15
C ASP A 199 -21.42 43.87 -5.65
N PHE A 200 -22.27 43.55 -4.69
CA PHE A 200 -22.37 42.31 -3.95
C PHE A 200 -23.43 41.39 -4.59
N GLY A 201 -23.07 40.18 -4.98
CA GLY A 201 -24.03 39.11 -5.33
C GLY A 201 -23.29 37.88 -5.84
N GLY A 202 -23.31 36.70 -5.21
CA GLY A 202 -24.39 36.08 -4.47
C GLY A 202 -25.28 35.32 -5.44
N PHE A 203 -24.94 34.08 -5.78
CA PHE A 203 -25.87 33.11 -6.37
C PHE A 203 -25.52 31.69 -5.93
N GLU A 204 -26.38 31.14 -5.08
CA GLU A 204 -26.71 29.72 -5.00
C GLU A 204 -27.63 29.37 -6.18
N ASP A 205 -27.40 28.20 -6.78
CA ASP A 205 -28.41 27.15 -7.02
C ASP A 205 -27.70 25.83 -7.33
#